data_AF-A0A946V299-F1
#
_entry.id   AF-A0A946V299-F1
#
_cell.length_a   1.000
_cell.length_b   1.000
_cell.length_c   1.000
_cell.angle_alpha   90.00
_cell.angle_beta   90.00
_cell.angle_gamma   90.00
#
_symmetry.space_group_name_H-M   'P 1'
#
loop_
_entity.id
_entity.type
_entity.pdbx_description
1 polymer ?
#
loop_
_entity_poly.entity_id
_entity_poly.type
_entity_poly.pdbx_seq_one_letter_code
_entity_poly.pdbx_strand_id
1 'polypeptide(L)'
;MTNRSEATLIVALLALAIPALAQQDDDPVDAMDSKTERMPVNTIVPEYPEAARRERIEGEVQVCFDITRSGMPRRIAVRRSSHRYFEKPARDAVRRSTWRAVPPGEKAPNIKACRTFRFRLERIPLDERD
;
A
#
# COMPACT_ATOMS: atom_id res chain seq x y z
N MET A 1 -2.48 -15.89 70.61
CA MET A 1 -2.02 -17.28 70.41
C MET A 1 -2.16 -17.58 68.91
N THR A 2 -1.12 -17.24 68.13
CA THR A 2 -0.12 -18.16 67.51
C THR A 2 -0.71 -18.93 66.32
N ASN A 3 -0.44 -18.52 65.06
CA ASN A 3 0.74 -18.83 64.21
C ASN A 3 0.75 -20.33 63.80
N ARG A 4 0.90 -20.80 62.55
CA ARG A 4 1.88 -20.54 61.45
C ARG A 4 1.47 -21.46 60.25
N SER A 5 1.35 -21.02 58.99
CA SER A 5 2.36 -20.90 57.91
C SER A 5 3.30 -22.10 57.70
N GLU A 6 3.20 -22.77 56.54
CA GLU A 6 4.29 -23.26 55.63
C GLU A 6 3.68 -23.43 54.21
N ALA A 7 4.00 -22.60 53.21
CA ALA A 7 5.19 -22.56 52.33
C ALA A 7 4.98 -23.36 51.00
N THR A 8 4.68 -22.68 49.87
CA THR A 8 5.56 -22.39 48.69
C THR A 8 5.96 -23.64 47.88
N LEU A 9 5.74 -23.82 46.56
CA LEU A 9 6.35 -23.16 45.38
C LEU A 9 5.72 -23.75 44.08
N ILE A 10 5.29 -22.95 43.07
CA ILE A 10 5.89 -22.70 41.72
C ILE A 10 6.10 -23.99 40.87
N VAL A 11 5.56 -24.15 39.65
CA VAL A 11 6.08 -23.64 38.36
C VAL A 11 4.99 -23.72 37.26
N ALA A 12 4.88 -22.65 36.46
CA ALA A 12 4.14 -22.56 35.22
C ALA A 12 5.01 -22.99 34.02
N LEU A 13 4.42 -23.60 32.97
CA LEU A 13 4.96 -23.46 31.62
C LEU A 13 3.90 -23.70 30.53
N LEU A 14 3.62 -22.62 29.80
CA LEU A 14 2.81 -22.49 28.59
C LEU A 14 3.54 -23.11 27.38
N ALA A 15 2.81 -23.76 26.49
CA ALA A 15 3.21 -23.90 25.08
C ALA A 15 1.97 -23.89 24.18
N LEU A 16 1.52 -22.68 23.80
CA LEU A 16 0.54 -22.50 22.73
C LEU A 16 1.30 -22.46 21.39
N ALA A 17 1.16 -23.51 20.59
CA ALA A 17 1.58 -23.53 19.20
C ALA A 17 0.72 -22.54 18.40
N ILE A 18 1.33 -21.46 17.91
CA ILE A 18 0.68 -20.51 17.01
C ILE A 18 0.90 -21.00 15.58
N PRO A 19 -0.15 -21.25 14.78
CA PRO A 19 0.02 -21.68 13.40
C PRO A 19 0.58 -20.53 12.56
N ALA A 20 1.43 -20.91 11.60
CA ALA A 20 2.09 -20.05 10.63
C ALA A 20 1.11 -19.05 9.99
N LEU A 21 1.38 -17.75 10.17
CA LEU A 21 0.72 -16.73 9.38
C LEU A 21 1.32 -16.74 7.98
N ALA A 22 0.38 -16.79 7.03
CA ALA A 22 0.59 -16.92 5.61
C ALA A 22 1.51 -15.84 5.03
N GLN A 23 2.26 -16.25 4.01
CA GLN A 23 3.02 -15.43 3.06
C GLN A 23 2.41 -14.04 2.84
N GLN A 24 3.22 -13.00 3.07
CA GLN A 24 2.96 -11.65 2.57
C GLN A 24 3.67 -11.53 1.22
N ASP A 25 2.91 -11.32 0.14
CA ASP A 25 3.45 -10.94 -1.16
C ASP A 25 3.93 -9.47 -1.05
N ASP A 26 5.23 -9.27 -0.89
CA ASP A 26 5.85 -7.95 -0.68
C ASP A 26 6.02 -7.18 -2.00
N ASP A 27 5.02 -6.38 -2.37
CA ASP A 27 5.16 -5.35 -3.40
C ASP A 27 5.83 -4.07 -2.82
N PRO A 28 6.93 -3.55 -3.41
CA PRO A 28 7.75 -2.48 -2.81
C PRO A 28 7.12 -1.06 -2.82
N VAL A 29 5.82 -0.94 -3.14
CA VAL A 29 5.14 0.34 -3.24
C VAL A 29 3.76 0.28 -2.59
N ASP A 30 3.58 1.10 -1.56
CA ASP A 30 2.29 1.32 -0.90
C ASP A 30 1.46 2.36 -1.67
N ALA A 31 0.25 1.98 -2.08
CA ALA A 31 -0.68 2.80 -2.84
C ALA A 31 -1.90 3.15 -1.99
N MET A 32 -2.02 4.42 -1.60
CA MET A 32 -3.14 4.91 -0.78
C MET A 32 -4.06 5.85 -1.56
N ASP A 33 -5.33 5.49 -1.65
CA ASP A 33 -6.38 6.31 -2.24
C ASP A 33 -6.99 7.30 -1.23
N SER A 34 -7.20 8.55 -1.66
CA SER A 34 -8.15 9.43 -0.98
C SER A 34 -9.55 8.82 -1.08
N LYS A 35 -10.26 8.70 0.06
CA LYS A 35 -11.59 8.07 0.21
C LYS A 35 -12.50 8.37 -1.00
N THR A 36 -12.52 7.43 -1.95
CA THR A 36 -13.27 7.54 -3.20
C THR A 36 -14.48 6.62 -3.10
N GLU A 37 -15.67 7.14 -3.40
CA GLU A 37 -16.93 6.37 -3.33
C GLU A 37 -16.97 5.21 -4.34
N ARG A 38 -16.19 5.29 -5.42
CA ARG A 38 -16.14 4.23 -6.43
C ARG A 38 -15.09 3.18 -6.07
N MET A 39 -15.54 1.95 -5.87
CA MET A 39 -14.68 0.82 -5.51
C MET A 39 -13.66 0.52 -6.62
N PRO A 40 -12.37 0.33 -6.29
CA PRO A 40 -11.38 -0.16 -7.24
C PRO A 40 -11.70 -1.60 -7.66
N VAL A 41 -11.45 -1.91 -8.94
CA VAL A 41 -11.57 -3.27 -9.50
C VAL A 41 -10.19 -3.86 -9.75
N ASN A 42 -9.27 -3.06 -10.27
CA ASN A 42 -7.87 -3.44 -10.46
C ASN A 42 -6.99 -2.26 -10.09
N THR A 43 -6.07 -2.48 -9.15
CA THR A 43 -5.10 -1.48 -8.71
C THR A 43 -3.74 -1.91 -9.22
N ILE A 44 -3.18 -1.10 -10.10
CA ILE A 44 -1.81 -1.30 -10.58
C ILE A 44 -0.86 -0.56 -9.65
N VAL A 45 0.15 -1.27 -9.18
CA VAL A 45 1.28 -0.74 -8.44
C VAL A 45 2.36 -0.31 -9.45
N PRO A 46 2.95 0.90 -9.33
CA PRO A 46 3.98 1.36 -10.25
C PRO A 46 5.31 0.64 -9.99
N GLU A 47 6.00 0.30 -11.07
CA GLU A 47 7.37 -0.23 -10.99
C GLU A 47 8.33 0.84 -10.47
N TYR A 48 9.26 0.42 -9.62
CA TYR A 48 10.30 1.30 -9.11
C TYR A 48 11.32 1.62 -10.23
N PRO A 49 11.57 2.90 -10.56
CA PRO A 49 12.48 3.24 -11.65
C PRO A 49 13.93 2.82 -11.39
N GLU A 50 14.56 2.15 -12.36
CA GLU A 50 15.97 1.71 -12.25
C GLU A 50 16.97 2.85 -12.03
N ALA A 51 16.71 4.04 -12.61
CA ALA A 51 17.54 5.22 -12.34
C ALA A 51 17.47 5.63 -10.85
N ALA A 52 16.26 5.67 -10.28
CA ALA A 52 16.07 5.97 -8.86
C ALA A 52 16.69 4.88 -7.97
N ARG A 53 16.59 3.60 -8.39
CA ARG A 53 17.17 2.47 -7.66
C ARG A 53 18.69 2.58 -7.56
N ARG A 54 19.37 2.83 -8.69
CA ARG A 54 20.82 2.98 -8.74
C ARG A 54 21.32 4.16 -7.92
N GLU A 55 20.56 5.25 -7.92
CA GLU A 55 20.88 6.47 -7.16
C GLU A 55 20.39 6.42 -5.70
N ARG A 56 19.73 5.33 -5.30
CA ARG A 56 19.10 5.15 -3.97
C ARG A 56 18.13 6.26 -3.58
N ILE A 57 17.43 6.83 -4.56
CA ILE A 57 16.47 7.92 -4.35
C ILE A 57 15.13 7.30 -4.01
N GLU A 58 14.58 7.58 -2.83
CA GLU A 58 13.22 7.24 -2.42
C GLU A 58 12.28 8.44 -2.56
N GLY A 59 10.97 8.23 -2.42
CA GLY A 59 10.04 9.36 -2.44
C GLY A 59 8.57 9.03 -2.56
N GLU A 60 7.78 10.04 -2.87
CA GLU A 60 6.34 9.90 -3.07
C GLU A 60 5.81 10.76 -4.22
N VAL A 61 4.74 10.27 -4.84
CA VAL A 61 4.02 10.99 -5.90
C VAL A 61 2.51 10.90 -5.64
N GLN A 62 1.86 12.05 -5.65
CA GLN A 62 0.40 12.14 -5.65
C GLN A 62 -0.11 12.40 -7.06
N VAL A 63 -0.92 11.48 -7.57
CA VAL A 63 -1.57 11.56 -8.88
C VAL A 63 -3.08 11.72 -8.67
N CYS A 64 -3.66 12.77 -9.24
CA CYS A 64 -5.09 12.97 -9.21
C CYS A 64 -5.70 12.77 -10.60
N PHE A 65 -6.91 12.23 -10.63
CA PHE A 65 -7.61 11.85 -11.84
C PHE A 65 -9.12 11.89 -11.61
N ASP A 66 -9.87 11.90 -12.70
CA ASP A 66 -11.31 11.72 -12.67
C ASP A 66 -11.67 10.31 -13.14
N ILE A 67 -12.69 9.70 -12.54
CA ILE A 67 -13.12 8.35 -12.94
C ILE A 67 -14.37 8.45 -13.83
N THR A 68 -14.31 7.89 -15.04
CA THR A 68 -15.45 7.86 -15.97
C THR A 68 -16.56 6.92 -15.49
N ARG A 69 -17.75 7.02 -16.10
CA ARG A 69 -18.86 6.10 -15.84
C ARG A 69 -18.47 4.63 -16.09
N SER A 70 -17.62 4.38 -17.09
CA SER A 70 -17.12 3.04 -17.41
C SER A 70 -16.04 2.54 -16.45
N GLY A 71 -15.65 3.32 -15.45
CA GLY A 71 -14.62 2.92 -14.49
C GLY A 71 -13.18 3.17 -14.96
N MET A 72 -12.98 3.96 -16.03
CA MET A 72 -11.67 4.30 -16.55
C MET A 72 -11.17 5.64 -16.00
N PRO A 73 -9.86 5.80 -15.76
CA PRO A 73 -9.29 7.08 -15.34
C PRO A 73 -9.18 8.05 -16.53
N ARG A 74 -9.40 9.34 -16.27
CA ARG A 74 -9.17 10.43 -17.23
C ARG A 74 -8.64 11.67 -16.52
N ARG A 75 -8.15 12.65 -17.28
CA ARG A 75 -7.58 13.92 -16.75
C ARG A 75 -6.53 13.67 -15.67
N ILE A 76 -5.69 12.67 -15.90
CA ILE A 76 -4.67 12.20 -14.97
C ILE A 76 -3.55 13.25 -14.90
N ALA A 77 -3.27 13.75 -13.71
CA ALA A 77 -2.26 14.76 -13.47
C ALA A 77 -1.51 14.50 -12.16
N VAL A 78 -0.19 14.70 -12.19
CA VAL A 78 0.63 14.74 -10.97
C VAL A 78 0.33 16.05 -10.24
N ARG A 79 0.03 15.97 -8.95
CA ARG A 79 -0.20 17.14 -8.09
C ARG A 79 0.96 17.44 -7.16
N ARG A 80 1.62 16.39 -6.66
CA ARG A 80 2.82 16.48 -5.83
C ARG A 80 3.77 15.37 -6.23
N SER A 81 5.06 15.66 -6.21
CA SER A 81 6.11 14.73 -6.57
C SER A 81 7.36 15.12 -5.81
N SER A 82 7.95 14.19 -5.08
CA SER A 82 9.27 14.41 -4.46
C SER A 82 10.40 14.34 -5.49
N HIS A 83 10.21 13.59 -6.58
CA HIS A 83 11.24 13.44 -7.62
C HIS A 83 10.64 13.05 -8.97
N ARG A 84 11.16 13.65 -10.05
CA ARG A 84 10.66 13.43 -11.42
C ARG A 84 10.70 11.98 -11.90
N TYR A 85 11.61 11.16 -11.36
CA TYR A 85 11.74 9.75 -11.72
C TYR A 85 10.47 8.94 -11.46
N PHE A 86 9.69 9.32 -10.45
CA PHE A 86 8.50 8.60 -10.03
C PHE A 86 7.23 9.02 -10.77
N GLU A 87 7.23 10.18 -11.43
CA GLU A 87 6.02 10.76 -12.03
C GLU A 87 5.44 9.90 -13.16
N LYS A 88 6.29 9.44 -14.07
CA LYS A 88 5.85 8.61 -15.21
C LYS A 88 5.32 7.25 -14.71
N PRO A 89 6.05 6.47 -13.90
CA PRO A 89 5.53 5.20 -13.38
C PRO A 89 4.22 5.36 -12.62
N ALA A 90 4.12 6.36 -11.72
CA ALA A 90 2.90 6.62 -10.97
C ALA A 90 1.71 6.95 -11.88
N ARG A 91 1.91 7.79 -12.91
CA ARG A 91 0.86 8.12 -13.88
C ARG A 91 0.44 6.92 -14.72
N ASP A 92 1.39 6.09 -15.14
CA ASP A 92 1.13 4.92 -15.97
C ASP A 92 0.40 3.83 -15.16
N ALA A 93 0.73 3.68 -13.86
CA ALA A 93 -0.02 2.82 -12.94
C ALA A 93 -1.47 3.28 -12.76
N VAL A 94 -1.72 4.58 -12.56
CA VAL A 94 -3.10 5.11 -12.52
C VAL A 94 -3.82 4.84 -13.84
N ARG A 95 -3.17 5.08 -14.98
CA ARG A 95 -3.78 4.88 -16.31
C ARG A 95 -4.25 3.45 -16.56
N ARG A 96 -3.51 2.47 -16.03
CA ARG A 96 -3.81 1.04 -16.16
C ARG A 96 -4.75 0.52 -15.06
N SER A 97 -4.99 1.30 -14.01
CA SER A 97 -5.94 0.95 -12.94
C SER A 97 -7.39 1.14 -13.40
N THR A 98 -8.30 0.38 -12.81
CA THR A 98 -9.73 0.42 -13.15
C THR A 98 -10.61 0.39 -11.91
N TRP A 99 -11.78 1.00 -12.02
CA TRP A 99 -12.79 1.11 -10.97
C TRP A 99 -14.13 0.53 -11.42
N ARG A 100 -15.03 0.30 -10.47
CA ARG A 100 -16.36 -0.24 -10.79
C ARG A 100 -17.14 0.72 -11.69
N ALA A 101 -17.64 0.20 -12.80
CA ALA A 101 -18.51 0.95 -13.70
C ALA A 101 -19.87 1.23 -13.04
N VAL A 102 -20.51 2.34 -13.44
CA VAL A 102 -21.86 2.70 -12.99
C VAL A 102 -22.86 2.31 -14.10
N PRO A 103 -23.80 1.38 -13.84
CA PRO A 103 -24.80 0.93 -14.81
C PRO A 103 -25.60 2.08 -15.40
N PRO A 104 -26.08 2.01 -16.66
CA PRO A 104 -26.99 3.01 -17.23
C PRO A 104 -28.22 3.29 -16.33
N GLY A 105 -28.72 4.52 -16.33
CA GLY A 105 -29.86 4.92 -15.48
C GLY A 105 -29.49 5.33 -14.05
N GLU A 106 -28.33 4.92 -13.54
CA GLU A 106 -27.85 5.38 -12.22
C GLU A 106 -27.13 6.74 -12.28
N LYS A 107 -27.12 7.48 -11.17
CA LYS A 107 -26.33 8.72 -11.09
C LYS A 107 -24.85 8.38 -11.04
N ALA A 108 -24.07 8.93 -11.98
CA ALA A 108 -22.62 8.79 -11.99
C ALA A 108 -21.98 10.13 -11.58
N PRO A 109 -21.67 10.33 -10.29
CA PRO A 109 -21.02 11.57 -9.86
C PRO A 109 -19.66 11.74 -10.56
N ASN A 110 -19.29 12.99 -10.82
CA ASN A 110 -17.94 13.33 -11.28
C ASN A 110 -16.98 13.19 -10.10
N ILE A 111 -16.38 12.01 -9.98
CA ILE A 111 -15.46 11.70 -8.89
C ILE A 111 -14.06 12.16 -9.29
N LYS A 112 -13.51 13.09 -8.51
CA LYS A 112 -12.08 13.41 -8.48
C LYS A 112 -11.44 12.59 -7.37
N ALA A 113 -10.46 11.77 -7.74
CA ALA A 113 -9.70 10.94 -6.82
C ALA A 113 -8.22 11.35 -6.88
N CYS A 114 -7.51 11.19 -5.77
CA CYS A 114 -6.07 11.33 -5.70
C CYS A 114 -5.48 10.08 -5.06
N ARG A 115 -4.46 9.51 -5.69
CA ARG A 115 -3.70 8.38 -5.18
C ARG A 115 -2.27 8.82 -4.90
N THR A 116 -1.79 8.54 -3.68
CA THR A 116 -0.39 8.74 -3.31
C THR A 116 0.34 7.40 -3.37
N PHE A 117 1.41 7.35 -4.14
CA PHE A 117 2.34 6.22 -4.20
C PHE A 117 3.60 6.56 -3.43
N ARG A 118 4.07 5.63 -2.59
CA ARG A 118 5.35 5.77 -1.87
C ARG A 118 6.34 4.76 -2.40
N PHE A 119 7.45 5.25 -2.93
CA PHE A 119 8.56 4.47 -3.45
C PHE A 119 9.63 4.34 -2.36
N ARG A 120 9.82 3.12 -1.85
CA ARG A 120 10.83 2.80 -0.84
C ARG A 120 11.74 1.69 -1.32
N LEU A 121 13.00 1.72 -0.88
CA LEU A 121 13.95 0.65 -1.08
C LEU A 121 13.90 -0.24 0.15
N GLU A 122 13.65 -1.52 -0.10
CA GLU A 122 13.81 -2.53 0.94
C GLU A 122 15.28 -2.58 1.38
N ARG A 123 15.51 -2.50 2.69
CA ARG A 123 16.83 -2.78 3.24
C ARG A 123 16.85 -4.26 3.57
N ILE A 124 17.58 -5.04 2.79
CA ILE A 124 17.91 -6.41 3.19
C ILE A 124 18.77 -6.31 4.46
N PRO A 125 18.33 -6.86 5.60
CA PRO A 125 19.14 -6.94 6.81
C PRO A 125 20.46 -7.68 6.53
N LEU A 126 21.58 -7.17 7.08
CA LEU A 126 22.93 -7.69 6.79
C LEU A 126 23.28 -8.97 7.58
N ASP A 127 22.34 -9.57 8.30
CA ASP A 127 22.55 -10.72 9.18
C ASP A 127 22.37 -12.09 8.50
N GLU A 128 22.09 -12.15 7.20
CA GLU A 128 22.07 -13.41 6.42
C GLU A 128 23.36 -13.66 5.60
N ARG A 129 24.50 -13.07 6.01
CA ARG A 129 25.81 -13.35 5.42
C ARG A 129 26.67 -14.18 6.36
N ASP A 130 26.23 -15.38 6.68
CA ASP A 130 27.05 -16.44 7.28
C ASP A 130 27.03 -17.71 6.41
#